data_AF-A0A4S5JJM1-F1
#
_entry.id   AF-A0A4S5JJM1-F1
#
_cell.length_a   1.000
_cell.length_b   1.000
_cell.length_c   1.000
_cell.angle_alpha   90.00
_cell.angle_beta   90.00
_cell.angle_gamma   90.00
#
_symmetry.space_group_name_H-M   'P 1'
#
loop_
_entity.id
_entity.type
_entity.pdbx_description
1 polymer ?
#
loop_
_entity_poly.entity_id
_entity_poly.type
_entity_poly.pdbx_seq_one_letter_code
_entity_poly.pdbx_strand_id
1 'polypeptide(L)'
;MSNFDPKFEITRLNMLAKQHFEIVKVDGQLFFHADENEDHFSHGTWTLDEDIEVQASDSGFKLHLIELLNIFIMYRGENNNLPKKMGIVRFGDGELNIQWLTDETVDLS
;
A
#
# COMPACT_ATOMS: atom_id res chain seq x y z
N MET A 1 1.73 -12.00 23.39
CA MET A 1 0.70 -12.44 22.42
C MET A 1 0.50 -11.29 21.46
N SER A 2 0.57 -11.55 20.14
CA SER A 2 0.34 -10.52 19.13
C SER A 2 -1.16 -10.21 19.10
N ASN A 3 -1.53 -8.93 19.18
CA ASN A 3 -2.91 -8.46 19.05
C ASN A 3 -3.20 -8.02 17.60
N PHE A 4 -2.49 -8.61 16.64
CA PHE A 4 -2.65 -8.31 15.24
C PHE A 4 -4.06 -8.68 14.76
N ASP A 5 -4.79 -7.69 14.28
CA ASP A 5 -6.09 -7.86 13.65
C ASP A 5 -5.89 -8.05 12.13
N PRO A 6 -6.16 -9.24 11.58
CA PRO A 6 -5.98 -9.51 10.15
C PRO A 6 -6.92 -8.68 9.26
N LYS A 7 -7.94 -8.02 9.82
CA LYS A 7 -8.86 -7.16 9.07
C LYS A 7 -8.45 -5.69 9.10
N PHE A 8 -7.46 -5.31 9.90
CA PHE A 8 -7.05 -3.92 10.10
C PHE A 8 -6.71 -3.21 8.78
N GLU A 9 -5.95 -3.90 7.92
CA GLU A 9 -5.42 -3.37 6.67
C GLU A 9 -6.52 -3.28 5.61
N ILE A 10 -7.18 -4.41 5.31
CA ILE A 10 -8.22 -4.47 4.27
C ILE A 10 -9.40 -3.54 4.58
N THR A 11 -9.76 -3.36 5.85
CA THR A 11 -10.84 -2.43 6.23
C THR A 11 -10.49 -0.99 5.85
N ARG A 12 -9.24 -0.56 6.07
CA ARG A 12 -8.79 0.80 5.75
C ARG A 12 -8.55 1.00 4.26
N LEU A 13 -8.04 -0.02 3.55
CA LEU A 13 -7.97 0.00 2.10
C LEU A 13 -9.36 0.18 1.47
N ASN A 14 -10.37 -0.54 1.98
CA ASN A 14 -11.75 -0.38 1.51
C ASN A 14 -12.32 1.03 1.79
N MET A 15 -11.91 1.68 2.88
CA MET A 15 -12.29 3.07 3.15
C MET A 15 -11.61 4.03 2.18
N LEU A 16 -10.32 3.85 1.91
CA LEU A 16 -9.56 4.68 0.98
C LEU A 16 -10.07 4.52 -0.46
N ALA A 17 -10.38 3.29 -0.88
CA ALA A 17 -10.94 2.99 -2.19
C ALA A 17 -12.26 3.75 -2.43
N LYS A 18 -13.14 3.80 -1.42
CA LYS A 18 -14.40 4.57 -1.49
C LYS A 18 -14.17 6.07 -1.60
N GLN A 19 -13.12 6.61 -0.99
CA GLN A 19 -12.81 8.04 -1.05
C GLN A 19 -12.26 8.45 -2.42
N HIS A 20 -11.50 7.56 -3.06
CA HIS A 20 -10.82 7.82 -4.34
C HIS A 20 -11.36 6.95 -5.48
N PHE A 21 -12.67 6.67 -5.46
CA PHE A 21 -13.30 5.64 -6.30
C PHE A 21 -13.01 5.79 -7.80
N GLU A 22 -13.01 7.02 -8.32
CA GLU A 22 -12.72 7.26 -9.74
C GLU A 22 -11.27 6.94 -10.13
N ILE A 23 -10.34 6.96 -9.17
CA ILE A 23 -8.93 6.62 -9.41
C ILE A 23 -8.71 5.12 -9.29
N VAL A 24 -9.24 4.49 -8.24
CA VAL A 24 -9.09 3.03 -8.03
C VAL A 24 -9.89 2.18 -9.01
N LYS A 25 -10.72 2.78 -9.87
CA LYS A 25 -11.33 2.09 -11.02
C LYS A 25 -10.33 1.76 -12.12
N VAL A 26 -9.28 2.56 -12.26
CA VAL A 26 -8.27 2.38 -13.30
C VAL A 26 -7.17 1.50 -12.73
N ASP A 27 -6.67 0.58 -13.56
CA ASP A 27 -5.60 -0.33 -13.15
C ASP A 27 -4.33 0.45 -12.82
N GLY A 28 -3.76 0.12 -11.68
CA GLY A 28 -2.50 0.70 -11.23
C GLY A 28 -1.89 -0.07 -10.08
N GLN A 29 -0.62 0.20 -9.84
CA GLN A 29 0.09 -0.40 -8.73
C GLN A 29 1.13 0.55 -8.12
N LEU A 30 1.41 0.30 -6.85
CA LEU A 30 2.51 0.89 -6.10
C LEU A 30 3.33 -0.24 -5.49
N PHE A 31 4.58 -0.38 -5.93
CA PHE A 31 5.57 -1.17 -5.22
C PHE A 31 6.24 -0.29 -4.17
N PHE A 32 6.23 -0.70 -2.91
CA PHE A 32 6.76 0.12 -1.81
C PHE A 32 7.81 -0.62 -0.99
N HIS A 33 8.71 0.17 -0.39
CA HIS A 33 9.66 -0.27 0.62
C HIS A 33 9.51 0.59 1.87
N ALA A 34 9.59 -0.07 3.02
CA ALA A 34 9.83 0.56 4.31
C ALA A 34 11.34 0.81 4.48
N ASP A 35 11.68 1.67 5.43
CA ASP A 35 13.06 1.84 5.87
C ASP A 35 13.61 0.53 6.47
N GLU A 36 14.91 0.30 6.29
CA GLU A 36 15.57 -0.92 6.78
C GLU A 36 15.61 -0.96 8.32
N ASN A 37 15.88 0.19 8.94
CA ASN A 37 16.12 0.33 10.38
C ASN A 37 14.88 0.77 11.15
N GLU A 38 13.94 1.41 10.46
CA GLU A 38 12.73 1.96 11.06
C GLU A 38 11.46 1.36 10.42
N ASP A 39 10.36 1.36 11.16
CA ASP A 39 9.07 0.87 10.65
C ASP A 39 8.27 2.03 10.03
N HIS A 40 8.87 2.70 9.05
CA HIS A 40 8.24 3.78 8.28
C HIS A 40 8.37 3.58 6.77
N PHE A 41 7.46 4.16 5.99
CA PHE A 41 7.53 4.16 4.53
C PHE A 41 8.77 4.91 4.03
N SER A 42 9.64 4.26 3.26
CA SER A 42 10.85 4.88 2.70
C SER A 42 10.58 5.45 1.31
N HIS A 43 10.22 4.58 0.36
CA HIS A 43 10.02 4.95 -1.03
C HIS A 43 9.08 3.97 -1.74
N GLY A 44 8.61 4.36 -2.92
CA GLY A 44 7.83 3.47 -3.76
C GLY A 44 7.82 3.91 -5.22
N THR A 45 7.55 2.93 -6.08
CA THR A 45 7.47 3.08 -7.54
C THR A 45 6.04 2.87 -7.98
N TRP A 46 5.47 3.88 -8.63
CA TRP A 46 4.13 3.83 -9.18
C TRP A 46 4.16 3.31 -10.62
N THR A 47 3.19 2.49 -10.97
CA THR A 47 2.87 2.14 -12.36
C THR A 47 1.41 2.49 -12.57
N LEU A 48 1.15 3.51 -13.38
CA LEU A 48 -0.17 4.09 -13.63
C LEU A 48 -0.35 4.26 -15.14
N ASP A 49 -1.60 4.25 -15.59
CA ASP A 49 -1.94 4.78 -16.91
C ASP A 49 -1.66 6.29 -16.97
N GLU A 50 -1.21 6.81 -18.11
CA GLU A 50 -0.84 8.24 -18.27
C GLU A 50 -2.05 9.15 -17.99
N ASP A 51 -3.25 8.69 -18.38
CA ASP A 51 -4.50 9.44 -18.21
C ASP A 51 -4.91 9.59 -16.72
N ILE A 52 -4.50 8.65 -15.84
CA ILE A 52 -4.84 8.70 -14.41
C ILE A 52 -3.73 9.37 -13.58
N GLU A 53 -2.50 9.48 -14.09
CA GLU A 53 -1.37 9.97 -13.30
C GLU A 53 -1.58 11.40 -12.77
N VAL A 54 -2.11 12.30 -13.61
CA VAL A 54 -2.42 13.69 -13.23
C VAL A 54 -3.52 13.70 -12.15
N GLN A 55 -4.61 12.97 -12.38
CA GLN A 55 -5.75 12.90 -11.45
C GLN A 55 -5.36 12.28 -10.10
N ALA A 56 -4.52 11.23 -10.10
CA ALA A 56 -4.01 10.60 -8.90
C ALA A 56 -3.12 11.53 -8.07
N SER A 57 -2.44 12.46 -8.74
CA SER A 57 -1.58 13.45 -8.08
C SER A 57 -2.40 14.60 -7.49
N ASP A 58 -3.41 15.11 -8.21
CA ASP A 58 -4.23 16.25 -7.78
C ASP A 58 -5.29 15.91 -6.73
N SER A 59 -5.75 14.66 -6.69
CA SER A 59 -6.76 14.16 -5.74
C SER A 59 -6.24 13.92 -4.32
N GLY A 60 -4.92 13.92 -4.13
CA GLY A 60 -4.29 13.49 -2.88
C GLY A 60 -4.27 11.97 -2.67
N PHE A 61 -4.73 11.15 -3.63
CA PHE A 61 -4.73 9.69 -3.51
C PHE A 61 -3.34 9.13 -3.19
N LYS A 62 -2.30 9.57 -3.93
CA LYS A 62 -0.92 9.11 -3.71
C LYS A 62 -0.46 9.37 -2.28
N LEU A 63 -0.73 10.57 -1.74
CA LEU A 63 -0.39 10.95 -0.37
C LEU A 63 -1.12 10.09 0.65
N HIS A 64 -2.45 9.98 0.54
CA HIS A 64 -3.24 9.20 1.48
C HIS A 64 -2.87 7.71 1.49
N LEU A 65 -2.50 7.14 0.33
CA LEU A 65 -2.03 5.76 0.27
C LEU A 65 -0.68 5.61 0.99
N ILE A 66 0.26 6.54 0.81
CA ILE A 66 1.56 6.52 1.51
C ILE A 66 1.37 6.63 3.03
N GLU A 67 0.52 7.55 3.49
CA GLU A 67 0.20 7.70 4.92
C GLU A 67 -0.40 6.42 5.48
N LEU A 68 -1.30 5.78 4.73
CA LEU A 68 -1.92 4.52 5.12
C LEU A 68 -0.91 3.36 5.17
N LEU A 69 0.00 3.28 4.20
CA LEU A 69 1.09 2.31 4.20
C LEU A 69 2.00 2.50 5.41
N ASN A 70 2.32 3.74 5.77
CA ASN A 70 3.11 4.04 6.97
C ASN A 70 2.43 3.49 8.23
N ILE A 71 1.11 3.68 8.36
CA ILE A 71 0.31 3.11 9.44
C ILE A 71 0.39 1.57 9.45
N PHE A 72 0.32 0.92 8.28
CA PHE A 72 0.41 -0.54 8.21
C PHE A 72 1.80 -1.08 8.61
N ILE A 73 2.87 -0.43 8.13
CA ILE A 73 4.26 -0.81 8.46
C ILE A 73 4.46 -0.70 9.97
N MET A 74 4.09 0.42 10.58
CA MET A 74 4.16 0.62 12.03
C MET A 74 3.32 -0.42 12.78
N TYR A 75 2.07 -0.65 12.38
CA TYR A 75 1.16 -1.59 13.04
C TYR A 75 1.71 -3.03 13.01
N ARG A 76 2.26 -3.46 11.86
CA ARG A 76 2.94 -4.75 11.75
C ARG A 76 4.19 -4.80 12.62
N GLY A 77 4.99 -3.72 12.65
CA GLY A 77 6.16 -3.57 13.50
C GLY A 77 5.87 -3.77 14.99
N GLU A 78 4.91 -3.03 15.53
CA GLU A 78 4.47 -3.09 16.92
C GLU A 78 3.97 -4.48 17.32
N ASN A 79 3.38 -5.22 16.37
CA ASN A 79 2.82 -6.55 16.60
C ASN A 79 3.77 -7.70 16.25
N ASN A 80 5.02 -7.39 15.87
CA ASN A 80 6.02 -8.35 15.36
C ASN A 80 5.48 -9.21 14.21
N ASN A 81 4.64 -8.63 13.35
CA ASN A 81 4.04 -9.32 12.22
C ASN A 81 4.90 -9.14 10.96
N LEU A 82 5.33 -10.24 10.35
CA LEU A 82 6.10 -10.26 9.11
C LEU A 82 5.25 -10.87 7.97
N PRO A 83 5.52 -10.54 6.70
CA PRO A 83 6.44 -9.50 6.21
C PRO A 83 5.97 -8.07 6.52
N LYS A 84 6.90 -7.10 6.61
CA LYS A 84 6.59 -5.68 6.88
C LYS A 84 7.45 -4.65 6.13
N LYS A 85 8.47 -5.10 5.38
CA LYS A 85 9.46 -4.19 4.79
C LYS A 85 9.19 -3.82 3.33
N MET A 86 8.35 -4.57 2.64
CA MET A 86 7.98 -4.26 1.27
C MET A 86 6.66 -4.92 0.87
N GLY A 87 6.08 -4.42 -0.20
CA GLY A 87 4.87 -4.98 -0.77
C GLY A 87 4.43 -4.27 -2.03
N ILE A 88 3.37 -4.81 -2.62
CA ILE A 88 2.70 -4.24 -3.79
C ILE A 88 1.27 -3.91 -3.36
N VAL A 89 0.87 -2.66 -3.53
CA VAL A 89 -0.53 -2.28 -3.55
C VAL A 89 -1.00 -2.30 -5.00
N ARG A 90 -2.08 -3.03 -5.28
CA ARG A 90 -2.75 -3.03 -6.59
C ARG A 90 -4.13 -2.42 -6.45
N PHE A 91 -4.55 -1.69 -7.47
CA PHE A 91 -5.91 -1.20 -7.60
C PHE A 91 -6.39 -1.31 -9.03
N GLY A 92 -7.71 -1.37 -9.16
CA GLY A 92 -8.46 -1.67 -10.36
C GLY A 92 -9.88 -2.06 -9.95
N ASP A 93 -10.84 -1.91 -10.85
CA ASP A 93 -12.26 -2.25 -10.61
C ASP A 93 -12.90 -1.58 -9.37
N GLY A 94 -12.29 -0.50 -8.87
CA GLY A 94 -12.75 0.23 -7.68
C GLY A 94 -12.29 -0.38 -6.36
N GLU A 95 -11.34 -1.30 -6.38
CA GLU A 95 -10.81 -2.00 -5.21
C GLU A 95 -9.32 -1.68 -4.98
N LEU A 96 -8.88 -1.86 -3.73
CA LEU A 96 -7.47 -1.79 -3.32
C LEU A 96 -7.10 -3.09 -2.62
N ASN A 97 -5.98 -3.68 -3.03
CA ASN A 97 -5.42 -4.87 -2.41
C ASN A 97 -3.94 -4.65 -2.07
N ILE A 98 -3.48 -5.21 -0.97
CA ILE A 98 -2.07 -5.21 -0.58
C ILE A 98 -1.53 -6.63 -0.50
N GLN A 99 -0.41 -6.85 -1.18
CA GLN A 99 0.40 -8.04 -1.06
C GLN A 99 1.74 -7.67 -0.43
N TRP A 100 2.01 -8.19 0.75
CA TRP A 100 3.31 -8.03 1.38
C TRP A 100 4.31 -9.07 0.87
N LEU A 101 5.56 -8.67 0.68
CA LEU A 101 6.61 -9.49 0.08
C LEU A 101 7.74 -9.75 1.08
N THR A 102 8.42 -10.88 0.89
CA THR A 102 9.66 -11.24 1.59
C THR A 102 10.85 -11.03 0.66
N ASP A 103 12.08 -10.98 1.18
CA ASP A 103 13.27 -10.80 0.33
C ASP A 103 13.39 -11.91 -0.74
N GLU A 104 12.97 -13.14 -0.40
CA GLU A 104 12.91 -14.27 -1.35
C GLU A 104 11.95 -14.06 -2.53
N THR A 105 10.99 -13.13 -2.42
CA THR A 105 10.00 -12.87 -3.48
C THR A 105 10.50 -11.89 -4.53
N VAL A 106 11.56 -11.12 -4.25
CA VAL A 106 12.10 -10.10 -5.16
C VAL A 106 13.04 -10.72 -6.21
N ASP A 107 13.67 -11.86 -5.92
CA ASP A 107 14.58 -12.57 -6.84
C ASP A 107 13.87 -13.28 -8.02
N LEU A 108 12.54 -13.17 -8.14
CA LEU A 108 11.74 -13.90 -9.13
C LEU A 108 11.10 -13.03 -10.23
N SER A 109 11.47 -11.74 -10.33
CA SER A 109 11.00 -10.84 -11.41
C SER A 109 12.10 -10.43 -12.38
#